data_AF-A0A388KDN1-F1
#
_entry.id   AF-A0A388KDN1-F1
#
_cell.length_a   1.000
_cell.length_b   1.000
_cell.length_c   1.000
_cell.angle_alpha   90.00
_cell.angle_beta   90.00
_cell.angle_gamma   90.00
#
_symmetry.space_group_name_H-M   'P 1'
#
loop_
_entity.id
_entity.type
_entity.pdbx_description
1 polymer ?
#
loop_
_entity_poly.entity_id
_entity_poly.type
_entity_poly.pdbx_seq_one_letter_code
_entity_poly.pdbx_strand_id
1 'polypeptide(L)'
;MVGLEDEEEHGHIAILNFRRAFHGSVFEKYHVLPLQLAGLDVSGAVTKHPVFEKIGQFLLRAGNVNLLMRDRETFSSEFVNFCNATEEDTALVSDCRDAVDVASDYIIAFGKFEEGEDAFRDRLAQTTGYQLGCYRCFGAQTGYQLGCYHCFDTSDVARLVGLCMVKFALSNSMRLLRRLFRRSGMDVTHECDETLARKLFQVCRTSAPHNDYSASMTHAQLIDFDLVGVDGRHFPLRMILTGRSFQLDAWYAEVSDRQTGSLIARAVGENAHRTPDDRDDQTRLEIVDANVIEERYKPHGDVPTMLPRVTTSSYYGFRRCYKHRELDEDEHVRLYFEECRSEGIIFSNIGNEEMKSLYHLREVQGR
;
A
#
# COMPACT_ATOMS: atom_id res chain seq x y z
N MET A 1 12.36 -16.88 46.57
CA MET A 1 11.69 -15.79 45.83
C MET A 1 12.66 -15.37 44.74
N VAL A 2 12.44 -15.88 43.54
CA VAL A 2 13.19 -15.54 42.33
C VAL A 2 12.40 -14.42 41.67
N GLY A 3 13.02 -13.24 41.56
CA GLY A 3 12.45 -12.12 40.81
C GLY A 3 12.53 -12.44 39.33
N LEU A 4 11.38 -12.52 38.68
CA LEU A 4 11.28 -12.47 37.23
C LEU A 4 11.37 -10.99 36.88
N GLU A 5 12.51 -10.58 36.35
CA GLU A 5 12.65 -9.27 35.72
C GLU A 5 11.95 -9.36 34.36
N ASP A 6 10.92 -8.54 34.18
CA ASP A 6 10.21 -8.38 32.92
C ASP A 6 11.19 -7.81 31.88
N GLU A 7 11.68 -8.67 30.98
CA GLU A 7 12.37 -8.23 29.78
C GLU A 7 11.36 -7.49 28.89
N GLU A 8 11.33 -6.16 29.02
CA GLU A 8 10.67 -5.28 28.06
C GLU A 8 11.20 -5.61 26.66
N GLU A 9 10.32 -6.20 25.85
CA GLU A 9 10.50 -6.54 24.44
C GLU A 9 10.69 -5.23 23.64
N HIS A 10 11.88 -4.64 23.77
CA HIS A 10 12.36 -3.56 22.94
C HIS A 10 12.54 -4.14 21.54
N GLY A 11 11.48 -4.09 20.74
CA GLY A 11 11.46 -4.56 19.37
C GLY A 11 12.75 -4.16 18.67
N HIS A 12 13.59 -5.15 18.38
CA HIS A 12 14.92 -4.93 17.83
C HIS A 12 14.79 -4.11 16.54
N ILE A 13 15.24 -2.86 16.60
CA ILE A 13 15.25 -1.95 15.45
C ILE A 13 16.33 -2.46 14.51
N ALA A 14 15.93 -3.15 13.44
CA ALA A 14 16.83 -3.63 12.41
C ALA A 14 17.24 -2.45 11.51
N ILE A 15 18.42 -1.90 11.72
CA ILE A 15 18.99 -0.85 10.84
C ILE A 15 19.38 -1.50 9.51
N LEU A 16 18.62 -1.22 8.45
CA LEU A 16 18.96 -1.66 7.10
C LEU A 16 20.09 -0.80 6.54
N ASN A 17 21.33 -1.26 6.68
CA ASN A 17 22.45 -0.66 5.97
C ASN A 17 22.40 -1.09 4.50
N PHE A 18 21.74 -0.30 3.63
CA PHE A 18 21.60 -0.61 2.21
C PHE A 18 22.94 -1.01 1.55
N ARG A 19 24.06 -0.34 1.86
CA ARG A 19 25.37 -0.70 1.27
C ARG A 19 25.84 -2.12 1.61
N ARG A 20 25.58 -2.59 2.84
CA ARG A 20 26.01 -3.94 3.28
C ARG A 20 24.93 -5.00 3.10
N ALA A 21 23.66 -4.61 3.21
CA ALA A 21 22.51 -5.50 3.08
C ALA A 21 22.42 -6.13 1.68
N PHE A 22 22.99 -5.46 0.68
CA PHE A 22 22.98 -5.92 -0.71
C PHE A 22 24.32 -6.49 -1.17
N HIS A 23 25.31 -6.66 -0.29
CA HIS A 23 26.56 -7.32 -0.68
C HIS A 23 26.32 -8.79 -1.01
N GLY A 24 26.80 -9.25 -2.16
CA GLY A 24 26.51 -10.54 -2.78
C GLY A 24 25.12 -10.64 -3.41
N SER A 25 24.31 -9.58 -3.40
CA SER A 25 22.94 -9.62 -3.92
C SER A 25 22.86 -9.31 -5.41
N VAL A 26 21.69 -9.55 -5.97
CA VAL A 26 21.32 -9.19 -7.33
C VAL A 26 21.44 -7.67 -7.59
N PHE A 27 21.21 -6.84 -6.57
CA PHE A 27 21.37 -5.39 -6.70
C PHE A 27 22.84 -5.00 -6.87
N GLU A 28 23.76 -5.62 -6.15
CA GLU A 28 25.20 -5.38 -6.34
C GLU A 28 25.67 -5.90 -7.71
N LYS A 29 25.20 -7.09 -8.12
CA LYS A 29 25.47 -7.66 -9.45
C LYS A 29 25.05 -6.72 -10.59
N TYR A 30 23.92 -6.02 -10.43
CA TYR A 30 23.40 -5.09 -11.43
C TYR A 30 23.72 -3.62 -11.12
N HIS A 31 24.64 -3.36 -10.18
CA HIS A 31 25.11 -2.01 -9.85
C HIS A 31 23.97 -1.04 -9.49
N VAL A 32 22.94 -1.55 -8.80
CA VAL A 32 21.81 -0.79 -8.29
C VAL A 32 22.12 -0.34 -6.87
N LEU A 33 22.10 0.97 -6.64
CA LEU A 33 22.31 1.59 -5.34
C LEU A 33 20.97 2.13 -4.81
N PRO A 34 20.25 1.40 -3.94
CA PRO A 34 19.06 1.92 -3.28
C PRO A 34 19.41 3.05 -2.31
N LEU A 35 18.63 4.12 -2.36
CA LEU A 35 18.87 5.37 -1.62
C LEU A 35 17.77 5.64 -0.62
N GLN A 36 16.51 5.57 -1.05
CA GLN A 36 15.34 5.87 -0.23
C GLN A 36 14.24 4.85 -0.49
N LEU A 37 13.52 4.48 0.57
CA LEU A 37 12.25 3.79 0.53
C LEU A 37 11.23 4.63 1.30
N ALA A 38 10.13 4.98 0.66
CA ALA A 38 8.97 5.57 1.30
C ALA A 38 7.76 4.67 1.02
N GLY A 39 6.97 4.37 2.05
CA GLY A 39 5.81 3.50 1.96
C GLY A 39 4.59 4.14 2.58
N LEU A 40 3.43 3.91 1.98
CA LEU A 40 2.13 4.25 2.52
C LEU A 40 1.27 2.99 2.51
N ASP A 41 1.05 2.41 3.70
CA ASP A 41 0.15 1.27 3.89
C ASP A 41 -1.24 1.78 4.27
N VAL A 42 -2.08 2.05 3.27
CA VAL A 42 -3.47 2.44 3.51
C VAL A 42 -4.33 1.24 3.91
N SER A 43 -3.95 0.04 3.46
CA SER A 43 -4.68 -1.19 3.76
C SER A 43 -4.72 -1.47 5.25
N GLY A 44 -3.60 -1.26 5.95
CA GLY A 44 -3.52 -1.40 7.40
C GLY A 44 -4.50 -0.48 8.13
N ALA A 45 -4.72 0.74 7.63
CA ALA A 45 -5.62 1.73 8.25
C ALA A 45 -7.06 1.21 8.40
N VAL A 46 -7.53 0.43 7.41
CA VAL A 46 -8.89 -0.10 7.38
C VAL A 46 -8.98 -1.46 8.05
N THR A 47 -7.97 -2.32 7.83
CA THR A 47 -8.07 -3.75 8.16
C THR A 47 -7.50 -4.06 9.54
N LYS A 48 -6.53 -3.26 10.01
CA LYS A 48 -5.89 -3.40 11.32
C LYS A 48 -6.53 -2.52 12.39
N HIS A 49 -7.30 -1.49 12.01
CA HIS A 49 -7.97 -0.59 12.97
C HIS A 49 -9.49 -0.78 12.97
N PRO A 50 -10.03 -1.75 13.74
CA PRO A 50 -11.48 -1.96 13.87
C PRO A 50 -12.21 -0.73 14.44
N VAL A 51 -11.49 0.26 14.96
CA VAL A 51 -12.03 1.50 15.51
C VAL A 51 -12.84 2.30 14.48
N PHE A 52 -12.37 2.39 13.23
CA PHE A 52 -13.12 3.14 12.21
C PHE A 52 -14.41 2.44 11.78
N GLU A 53 -14.45 1.11 11.79
CA GLU A 53 -15.69 0.37 11.60
C GLU A 53 -16.62 0.55 12.81
N LYS A 54 -16.07 0.44 14.03
CA LYS A 54 -16.81 0.63 15.28
C LYS A 54 -17.40 2.04 15.40
N ILE A 55 -16.71 3.10 14.94
CA ILE A 55 -17.29 4.45 15.01
C ILE A 55 -18.47 4.60 14.05
N GLY A 56 -18.42 3.95 12.88
CA GLY A 56 -19.59 3.85 12.00
C GLY A 56 -20.77 3.19 12.71
N GLN A 57 -20.54 2.07 13.41
CA GLN A 57 -21.57 1.38 14.19
C GLN A 57 -22.12 2.26 15.32
N PHE A 58 -21.22 2.96 16.01
CA PHE A 58 -21.57 3.80 17.15
C PHE A 58 -22.39 5.01 16.71
N LEU A 59 -22.05 5.65 15.60
CA LEU A 59 -22.79 6.81 15.07
C LEU A 59 -24.20 6.45 14.59
N LEU A 60 -24.42 5.23 14.10
CA LEU A 60 -25.74 4.78 13.66
C LEU A 60 -26.72 4.53 14.83
N ARG A 61 -26.26 4.55 16.09
CA ARG A 61 -27.14 4.46 17.25
C ARG A 61 -27.89 5.77 17.47
N ALA A 62 -29.17 5.67 17.85
CA ALA A 62 -30.02 6.82 18.08
C ALA A 62 -29.40 7.79 19.10
N GLY A 63 -29.29 9.07 18.73
CA GLY A 63 -28.76 10.13 19.59
C GLY A 63 -27.26 10.36 19.51
N ASN A 64 -26.46 9.40 19.00
CA ASN A 64 -25.01 9.48 19.06
C ASN A 64 -24.41 10.55 18.15
N VAL A 65 -25.00 10.80 16.97
CA VAL A 65 -24.62 11.94 16.12
C VAL A 65 -24.86 13.26 16.85
N ASN A 66 -26.00 13.41 17.52
CA ASN A 66 -26.30 14.62 18.29
C ASN A 66 -25.37 14.77 19.48
N LEU A 67 -25.00 13.67 20.14
CA LEU A 67 -24.03 13.66 21.22
C LEU A 67 -22.66 14.14 20.72
N LEU A 68 -22.15 13.60 19.61
CA LEU A 68 -20.89 14.04 19.00
C LEU A 68 -20.88 15.55 18.72
N MET A 69 -21.99 16.09 18.22
CA MET A 69 -22.09 17.51 17.89
C MET A 69 -22.25 18.43 19.11
N ARG A 70 -22.86 17.95 20.20
CA ARG A 70 -23.17 18.76 21.39
C ARG A 70 -22.07 18.68 22.44
N ASP A 71 -21.53 17.48 22.65
CA ASP A 71 -20.61 17.16 23.73
C ASP A 71 -19.61 16.09 23.29
N ARG A 72 -18.55 16.56 22.63
CA ARG A 72 -17.51 15.71 22.04
C ARG A 72 -16.75 14.89 23.09
N GLU A 73 -16.54 15.41 24.29
CA GLU A 73 -15.80 14.70 25.35
C GLU A 73 -16.63 13.55 25.91
N THR A 74 -17.92 13.78 26.15
CA THR A 74 -18.84 12.70 26.54
C THR A 74 -18.96 11.66 25.43
N PHE A 75 -19.11 12.07 24.16
CA PHE A 75 -19.11 11.14 23.03
C PHE A 75 -17.84 10.30 22.95
N SER A 76 -16.67 10.94 23.07
CA SER A 76 -15.36 10.29 23.03
C SER A 76 -15.25 9.23 24.13
N SER A 77 -15.65 9.57 25.35
CA SER A 77 -15.65 8.65 26.50
C SER A 77 -16.58 7.46 26.29
N GLU A 78 -17.81 7.69 25.81
CA GLU A 78 -18.75 6.62 25.48
C GLU A 78 -18.26 5.73 24.33
N PHE A 79 -17.58 6.31 23.34
CA PHE A 79 -17.04 5.57 22.21
C PHE A 79 -15.84 4.69 22.60
N VAL A 80 -14.95 5.20 23.46
CA VAL A 80 -13.85 4.41 24.05
C VAL A 80 -14.41 3.21 24.81
N ASN A 81 -15.44 3.42 25.63
CA ASN A 81 -16.16 2.36 26.33
C ASN A 81 -16.81 1.37 25.36
N PHE A 82 -17.46 1.85 24.30
CA PHE A 82 -18.05 1.01 23.25
C PHE A 82 -17.01 0.14 22.54
N CYS A 83 -15.78 0.64 22.37
CA CYS A 83 -14.69 -0.13 21.80
C CYS A 83 -14.15 -1.23 22.73
N ASN A 84 -14.60 -1.27 24.00
CA ASN A 84 -14.05 -2.08 25.08
C ASN A 84 -12.54 -1.81 25.29
N ALA A 85 -12.10 -0.57 25.09
CA ALA A 85 -10.72 -0.18 25.35
C ALA A 85 -10.52 0.01 26.86
N THR A 86 -9.51 -0.62 27.42
CA THR A 86 -9.09 -0.38 28.81
C THR A 86 -8.13 0.81 28.89
N GLU A 87 -7.91 1.37 30.09
CA GLU A 87 -6.92 2.45 30.26
C GLU A 87 -5.48 1.99 29.94
N GLU A 88 -5.22 0.68 30.03
CA GLU A 88 -3.94 0.06 29.67
C GLU A 88 -3.73 0.03 28.15
N ASP A 89 -4.82 0.07 27.35
CA ASP A 89 -4.79 0.08 25.88
C ASP A 89 -4.55 1.49 25.31
N THR A 90 -3.49 2.17 25.75
CA THR A 90 -3.18 3.57 25.38
C THR A 90 -3.20 3.83 23.86
N ALA A 91 -2.72 2.88 23.05
CA ALA A 91 -2.76 2.95 21.59
C ALA A 91 -4.19 2.94 21.03
N LEU A 92 -5.06 2.07 21.58
CA LEU A 92 -6.45 1.97 21.17
C LEU A 92 -7.25 3.20 21.57
N VAL A 93 -7.00 3.76 22.76
CA VAL A 93 -7.62 5.02 23.21
C VAL A 93 -7.23 6.17 22.28
N SER A 94 -5.97 6.24 21.87
CA SER A 94 -5.52 7.23 20.88
C SER A 94 -6.23 7.05 19.53
N ASP A 95 -6.40 5.81 19.06
CA ASP A 95 -7.13 5.51 17.82
C ASP A 95 -8.60 5.92 17.92
N CYS A 96 -9.24 5.68 19.06
CA CYS A 96 -10.61 6.09 19.31
C CYS A 96 -10.78 7.60 19.20
N ARG A 97 -9.86 8.38 19.81
CA ARG A 97 -9.86 9.84 19.70
C ARG A 97 -9.67 10.28 18.25
N ASP A 98 -8.71 9.66 17.54
CA ASP A 98 -8.49 9.98 16.13
C ASP A 98 -9.74 9.73 15.28
N ALA A 99 -10.46 8.62 15.53
CA ALA A 99 -11.70 8.32 14.86
C ALA A 99 -12.81 9.33 15.20
N VAL A 100 -12.94 9.74 16.47
CA VAL A 100 -13.92 10.76 16.91
C VAL A 100 -13.66 12.09 16.22
N ASP A 101 -12.41 12.52 16.11
CA ASP A 101 -12.02 13.74 15.42
C ASP A 101 -12.43 13.67 13.94
N VAL A 102 -12.11 12.57 13.27
CA VAL A 102 -12.46 12.32 11.88
C VAL A 102 -13.98 12.30 11.68
N ALA A 103 -14.72 11.64 12.57
CA ALA A 103 -16.17 11.57 12.51
C ALA A 103 -16.81 12.95 12.65
N SER A 104 -16.30 13.77 13.57
CA SER A 104 -16.74 15.16 13.75
C SER A 104 -16.53 15.96 12.48
N ASP A 105 -15.32 15.96 11.93
CA ASP A 105 -14.98 16.69 10.70
C ASP A 105 -15.80 16.20 9.50
N TYR A 106 -16.02 14.88 9.40
CA TYR A 106 -16.84 14.28 8.36
C TYR A 106 -18.30 14.76 8.43
N ILE A 107 -18.90 14.77 9.62
CA ILE A 107 -20.30 15.22 9.81
C ILE A 107 -20.43 16.72 9.54
N ILE A 108 -19.42 17.53 9.90
CA ILE A 108 -19.39 18.95 9.58
C ILE A 108 -19.33 19.15 8.05
N ALA A 109 -18.50 18.37 7.35
CA ALA A 109 -18.30 18.51 5.91
C ALA A 109 -19.49 18.04 5.07
N PHE A 110 -20.13 16.94 5.45
CA PHE A 110 -21.21 16.30 4.65
C PHE A 110 -22.61 16.50 5.23
N GLY A 111 -22.74 17.18 6.37
CA GLY A 111 -24.00 17.44 7.04
C GLY A 111 -24.44 16.30 7.97
N LYS A 112 -25.50 16.56 8.73
CA LYS A 112 -26.05 15.58 9.68
C LYS A 112 -26.88 14.51 8.96
N PHE A 113 -26.93 13.32 9.56
CA PHE A 113 -27.78 12.19 9.19
C PHE A 113 -29.30 12.43 9.42
N GLU A 114 -29.77 13.69 9.44
CA GLU A 114 -31.13 14.06 9.86
C GLU A 114 -32.22 13.64 8.86
N GLU A 115 -31.87 13.36 7.62
CA GLU A 115 -32.74 12.64 6.69
C GLU A 115 -32.52 11.15 6.99
N GLY A 116 -33.55 10.45 7.46
CA GLY A 116 -33.47 9.10 8.04
C GLY A 116 -32.63 8.07 7.26
N GLU A 117 -32.43 6.90 7.86
CA GLU A 117 -31.46 5.88 7.40
C GLU A 117 -31.45 5.65 5.88
N ASP A 118 -32.63 5.62 5.23
CA ASP A 118 -32.77 5.46 3.78
C ASP A 118 -32.15 6.63 2.97
N ALA A 119 -32.40 7.88 3.36
CA ALA A 119 -31.84 9.05 2.67
C ALA A 119 -30.32 9.17 2.88
N PHE A 120 -29.82 8.74 4.04
CA PHE A 120 -28.38 8.60 4.25
C PHE A 120 -27.79 7.50 3.37
N ARG A 121 -28.43 6.32 3.28
CA ARG A 121 -28.01 5.23 2.37
C ARG A 121 -27.99 5.70 0.92
N ASP A 122 -28.99 6.44 0.49
CA ASP A 122 -29.07 6.99 -0.87
C ASP A 122 -27.96 8.00 -1.14
N ARG A 123 -27.67 8.91 -0.20
CA ARG A 123 -26.55 9.86 -0.33
C ARG A 123 -25.19 9.16 -0.27
N LEU A 124 -25.05 8.14 0.56
CA LEU A 124 -23.84 7.33 0.63
C LEU A 124 -23.61 6.64 -0.72
N ALA A 125 -24.65 6.04 -1.31
CA ALA A 125 -24.60 5.45 -2.63
C ALA A 125 -24.22 6.48 -3.71
N GLN A 126 -24.81 7.68 -3.69
CA GLN A 126 -24.47 8.76 -4.61
C GLN A 126 -23.02 9.26 -4.44
N THR A 127 -22.59 9.50 -3.20
CA THR A 127 -21.27 10.11 -2.88
C THR A 127 -20.13 9.14 -3.15
N THR A 128 -20.35 7.85 -2.91
CA THR A 128 -19.35 6.81 -3.15
C THR A 128 -19.36 6.27 -4.58
N GLY A 129 -20.29 6.73 -5.43
CA GLY A 129 -20.53 6.15 -6.75
C GLY A 129 -20.97 4.68 -6.70
N TYR A 130 -21.40 4.19 -5.54
CA TYR A 130 -21.75 2.78 -5.35
C TYR A 130 -23.15 2.49 -5.89
N GLN A 131 -23.20 1.61 -6.88
CA GLN A 131 -24.29 0.65 -6.93
C GLN A 131 -24.01 -0.41 -5.87
N LEU A 132 -24.64 -0.31 -4.71
CA LEU A 132 -24.61 -1.31 -3.63
C LEU A 132 -25.25 -2.63 -4.11
N GLY A 133 -24.54 -3.37 -4.97
CA GLY A 133 -24.89 -4.72 -5.33
C GLY A 133 -24.63 -5.64 -4.13
N CYS A 134 -25.67 -6.34 -3.68
CA CYS A 134 -25.55 -7.34 -2.63
C CYS A 134 -24.61 -8.48 -3.08
N TYR A 135 -23.39 -8.54 -2.51
CA TYR A 135 -22.40 -9.60 -2.77
C TYR A 135 -22.94 -11.01 -2.45
N ARG A 136 -23.91 -11.14 -1.52
CA ARG A 136 -24.58 -12.42 -1.22
C ARG A 136 -25.46 -12.94 -2.36
N CYS A 137 -25.92 -12.09 -3.29
CA CYS A 137 -26.74 -12.52 -4.42
C CYS A 137 -25.91 -12.97 -5.64
N PHE A 138 -24.58 -12.82 -5.62
CA PHE A 138 -23.71 -13.25 -6.71
C PHE A 138 -23.56 -14.78 -6.86
N GLY A 139 -24.15 -15.56 -5.95
CA GLY A 139 -24.12 -17.03 -5.99
C GLY A 139 -25.19 -17.69 -6.87
N ALA A 140 -26.17 -16.95 -7.42
CA ALA A 140 -27.20 -17.52 -8.29
C ALA A 140 -26.92 -17.20 -9.76
N GLN A 141 -26.54 -18.22 -10.53
CA GLN A 141 -26.15 -18.22 -11.95
C GLN A 141 -27.21 -17.71 -12.96
N THR A 142 -28.24 -16.97 -12.57
CA THR A 142 -29.25 -16.46 -13.50
C THR A 142 -28.93 -15.02 -13.85
N GLY A 143 -28.48 -14.79 -15.08
CA GLY A 143 -27.95 -13.53 -15.63
C GLY A 143 -28.91 -12.34 -15.69
N TYR A 144 -29.50 -11.94 -14.57
CA TYR A 144 -30.23 -10.69 -14.42
C TYR A 144 -29.74 -9.94 -13.18
N GLN A 145 -28.95 -8.89 -13.42
CA GLN A 145 -28.49 -7.90 -12.45
C GLN A 145 -29.66 -6.99 -11.99
N LEU A 146 -30.57 -7.50 -11.17
CA LEU A 146 -31.36 -6.62 -10.30
C LEU A 146 -30.75 -6.67 -8.89
N GLY A 147 -30.06 -5.59 -8.52
CA GLY A 147 -29.41 -5.44 -7.22
C GLY A 147 -30.39 -5.64 -6.07
N CYS A 148 -30.15 -6.64 -5.23
CA CYS A 148 -30.95 -6.89 -4.05
C CYS A 148 -30.54 -5.93 -2.92
N TYR A 149 -31.20 -4.77 -2.84
CA TYR A 149 -30.95 -3.75 -1.79
C TYR A 149 -31.32 -4.23 -0.37
N HIS A 150 -32.02 -5.37 -0.23
CA HIS A 150 -32.55 -5.86 1.05
C HIS A 150 -31.62 -6.79 1.85
N CYS A 151 -30.39 -7.07 1.39
CA CYS A 151 -29.50 -8.01 2.10
C CYS A 151 -28.59 -7.39 3.16
N PHE A 152 -28.43 -6.06 3.16
CA PHE A 152 -27.41 -5.42 4.01
C PHE A 152 -27.88 -5.41 5.45
N ASP A 153 -27.12 -6.07 6.32
CA ASP A 153 -27.29 -5.88 7.76
C ASP A 153 -26.78 -4.47 8.12
N THR A 154 -27.32 -3.90 9.18
CA THR A 154 -26.81 -2.71 9.87
C THR A 154 -25.29 -2.71 10.03
N SER A 155 -24.67 -3.87 10.24
CA SER A 155 -23.21 -4.04 10.30
C SER A 155 -22.51 -3.65 8.99
N ASP A 156 -23.09 -3.96 7.83
CA ASP A 156 -22.50 -3.60 6.54
C ASP A 156 -22.56 -2.08 6.33
N VAL A 157 -23.70 -1.46 6.66
CA VAL A 157 -23.87 0.01 6.57
C VAL A 157 -22.85 0.71 7.45
N ALA A 158 -22.68 0.26 8.69
CA ALA A 158 -21.69 0.80 9.61
C ALA A 158 -20.27 0.72 9.07
N ARG A 159 -19.91 -0.43 8.49
CA ARG A 159 -18.61 -0.62 7.85
C ARG A 159 -18.42 0.33 6.67
N LEU A 160 -19.45 0.54 5.84
CA LEU A 160 -19.39 1.51 4.73
C LEU A 160 -19.18 2.94 5.24
N VAL A 161 -19.88 3.34 6.31
CA VAL A 161 -19.68 4.65 6.97
C VAL A 161 -18.25 4.80 7.45
N GLY A 162 -17.72 3.79 8.16
CA GLY A 162 -16.34 3.78 8.62
C GLY A 162 -15.33 3.91 7.48
N LEU A 163 -15.54 3.21 6.37
CA LEU A 163 -14.71 3.31 5.17
C LEU A 163 -14.75 4.71 4.54
N CYS A 164 -15.92 5.35 4.49
CA CYS A 164 -16.04 6.73 4.01
C CYS A 164 -15.30 7.72 4.91
N MET A 165 -15.37 7.53 6.23
CA MET A 165 -14.62 8.33 7.19
C MET A 165 -13.11 8.16 7.03
N VAL A 166 -12.62 6.93 6.83
CA VAL A 166 -11.19 6.70 6.54
C VAL A 166 -10.76 7.39 5.25
N LYS A 167 -11.52 7.24 4.16
CA LYS A 167 -11.22 7.92 2.89
C LYS A 167 -11.18 9.44 3.03
N PHE A 168 -12.14 10.00 3.77
CA PHE A 168 -12.19 11.42 4.08
C PHE A 168 -10.96 11.83 4.91
N ALA A 169 -10.63 11.08 5.96
CA ALA A 169 -9.48 11.34 6.81
C ALA A 169 -8.16 11.27 6.03
N LEU A 170 -7.97 10.28 5.17
CA LEU A 170 -6.75 10.18 4.35
C LEU A 170 -6.60 11.34 3.38
N SER A 171 -7.73 11.89 2.91
CA SER A 171 -7.75 13.05 2.00
C SER A 171 -7.54 14.38 2.70
N ASN A 172 -7.94 14.50 3.98
CA ASN A 172 -8.01 15.79 4.68
C ASN A 172 -7.15 15.87 5.96
N SER A 173 -6.70 14.76 6.52
CA SER A 173 -5.97 14.67 7.78
C SER A 173 -4.54 14.19 7.56
N MET A 174 -3.60 15.14 7.63
CA MET A 174 -2.17 14.82 7.61
C MET A 174 -1.74 13.98 8.82
N ARG A 175 -2.46 14.06 9.95
CA ARG A 175 -2.17 13.25 11.13
C ARG A 175 -2.31 11.77 10.80
N LEU A 176 -3.45 11.36 10.24
CA LEU A 176 -3.68 9.96 9.88
C LEU A 176 -2.70 9.50 8.80
N LEU A 177 -2.47 10.34 7.78
CA LEU A 177 -1.57 10.01 6.69
C LEU A 177 -0.12 9.80 7.17
N ARG A 178 0.38 10.64 8.09
CA ARG A 178 1.70 10.49 8.71
C ARG A 178 1.83 9.20 9.52
N ARG A 179 0.75 8.73 10.16
CA ARG A 179 0.76 7.46 10.91
C ARG A 179 0.93 6.24 10.02
N LEU A 180 0.43 6.30 8.79
CA LEU A 180 0.49 5.22 7.80
C LEU A 180 1.72 5.31 6.90
N PHE A 181 2.35 6.48 6.87
CA PHE A 181 3.57 6.73 6.13
C PHE A 181 4.80 6.22 6.88
N ARG A 182 5.73 5.61 6.15
CA ARG A 182 7.04 5.20 6.63
C ARG A 182 8.09 5.64 5.62
N ARG A 183 9.23 6.11 6.09
CA ARG A 183 10.38 6.44 5.25
C ARG A 183 11.65 5.85 5.85
N SER A 184 12.55 5.42 5.00
CA SER A 184 13.86 4.92 5.35
C SER A 184 14.85 5.28 4.25
N GLY A 185 16.14 5.40 4.59
CA GLY A 185 17.15 5.82 3.62
C GLY A 185 17.32 7.33 3.51
N MET A 186 18.16 7.74 2.56
CA MET A 186 18.65 9.09 2.38
C MET A 186 17.69 9.91 1.52
N ASP A 187 17.30 11.08 2.02
CA ASP A 187 16.48 12.03 1.29
C ASP A 187 17.28 12.73 0.20
N VAL A 188 17.25 12.16 -1.01
CA VAL A 188 18.00 12.65 -2.17
C VAL A 188 17.28 13.73 -2.96
N THR A 189 15.99 13.93 -2.67
CA THR A 189 15.15 14.92 -3.35
C THR A 189 14.79 16.09 -2.45
N HIS A 190 15.13 16.03 -1.16
CA HIS A 190 14.72 16.98 -0.13
C HIS A 190 13.18 17.14 -0.06
N GLU A 191 12.45 16.05 -0.32
CA GLU A 191 10.99 16.04 -0.25
C GLU A 191 10.56 15.73 1.18
N CYS A 192 9.75 16.60 1.78
CA CYS A 192 9.25 16.34 3.13
C CYS A 192 8.27 15.16 3.16
N ASP A 193 8.20 14.47 4.31
CA ASP A 193 7.32 13.32 4.53
C ASP A 193 5.85 13.62 4.18
N GLU A 194 5.38 14.83 4.48
CA GLU A 194 4.00 15.23 4.18
C GLU A 194 3.71 15.26 2.68
N THR A 195 4.67 15.74 1.88
CA THR A 195 4.55 15.79 0.42
C THR A 195 4.60 14.38 -0.16
N LEU A 196 5.53 13.55 0.30
CA LEU A 196 5.66 12.16 -0.14
C LEU A 196 4.41 11.34 0.21
N ALA A 197 3.89 11.48 1.43
CA ALA A 197 2.70 10.76 1.86
C ALA A 197 1.47 11.15 1.02
N ARG A 198 1.27 12.44 0.73
CA ARG A 198 0.19 12.90 -0.16
C ARG A 198 0.35 12.37 -1.58
N LYS A 199 1.58 12.38 -2.11
CA LYS A 199 1.89 11.86 -3.44
C LYS A 199 1.57 10.37 -3.53
N LEU A 200 2.01 9.56 -2.56
CA LEU A 200 1.71 8.13 -2.49
C LEU A 200 0.21 7.87 -2.32
N PHE A 201 -0.50 8.68 -1.56
CA PHE A 201 -1.96 8.56 -1.44
C PHE A 201 -2.67 8.87 -2.76
N GLN A 202 -2.23 9.89 -3.49
CA GLN A 202 -2.77 10.21 -4.80
C GLN A 202 -2.50 9.10 -5.82
N VAL A 203 -1.33 8.45 -5.74
CA VAL A 203 -1.03 7.24 -6.51
C VAL A 203 -2.01 6.11 -6.16
N CYS A 204 -2.27 5.87 -4.87
CA CYS A 204 -3.26 4.87 -4.44
C CYS A 204 -4.66 5.17 -5.01
N ARG A 205 -5.05 6.46 -5.03
CA ARG A 205 -6.33 6.91 -5.57
C ARG A 205 -6.45 6.78 -7.08
N THR A 206 -5.36 6.94 -7.82
CA THR A 206 -5.36 6.88 -9.29
C THR A 206 -5.18 5.46 -9.82
N SER A 207 -4.48 4.61 -9.07
CA SER A 207 -4.25 3.19 -9.42
C SER A 207 -5.46 2.29 -9.10
N ALA A 208 -6.48 2.86 -8.49
CA ALA A 208 -7.75 2.26 -8.14
C ALA A 208 -8.64 2.08 -9.40
N PRO A 209 -8.91 0.86 -9.91
CA PRO A 209 -9.75 0.68 -11.09
C PRO A 209 -11.20 1.05 -10.74
N HIS A 210 -11.70 2.15 -11.33
CA HIS A 210 -13.09 2.63 -11.43
C HIS A 210 -14.06 2.47 -10.24
N ASN A 211 -13.63 2.02 -9.07
CA ASN A 211 -14.43 1.84 -7.86
C ASN A 211 -13.61 2.27 -6.64
N ASP A 212 -14.12 3.28 -5.94
CA ASP A 212 -13.44 4.09 -4.92
C ASP A 212 -12.86 3.32 -3.71
N TYR A 213 -13.15 2.03 -3.55
CA TYR A 213 -12.72 1.25 -2.37
C TYR A 213 -11.30 0.73 -2.48
N SER A 214 -10.73 0.75 -3.69
CA SER A 214 -9.38 0.20 -3.88
C SER A 214 -8.30 1.10 -3.30
N ALA A 215 -8.46 2.43 -3.25
CA ALA A 215 -7.44 3.31 -2.67
C ALA A 215 -7.12 2.97 -1.21
N SER A 216 -8.13 2.63 -0.41
CA SER A 216 -7.95 2.21 0.98
C SER A 216 -7.45 0.78 1.16
N MET A 217 -7.38 0.00 0.08
CA MET A 217 -6.83 -1.36 0.05
C MET A 217 -5.50 -1.44 -0.71
N THR A 218 -5.05 -0.32 -1.26
CA THR A 218 -3.80 -0.19 -1.98
C THR A 218 -2.69 0.18 -1.01
N HIS A 219 -1.55 -0.44 -1.24
CA HIS A 219 -0.28 -0.05 -0.67
C HIS A 219 0.53 0.59 -1.79
N ALA A 220 1.21 1.71 -1.50
CA ALA A 220 2.12 2.35 -2.43
C ALA A 220 3.50 2.55 -1.80
N GLN A 221 4.52 2.26 -2.59
CA GLN A 221 5.93 2.45 -2.29
C GLN A 221 6.55 3.38 -3.32
N LEU A 222 7.47 4.21 -2.85
CA LEU A 222 8.39 4.99 -3.65
C LEU A 222 9.80 4.57 -3.29
N ILE A 223 10.57 4.18 -4.30
CA ILE A 223 11.92 3.67 -4.18
C ILE A 223 12.82 4.57 -5.01
N ASP A 224 13.72 5.30 -4.37
CA ASP A 224 14.79 6.02 -5.07
C ASP A 224 16.04 5.15 -5.09
N PHE A 225 16.63 5.00 -6.26
CA PHE A 225 17.86 4.25 -6.47
C PHE A 225 18.67 4.85 -7.61
N ASP A 226 19.95 4.56 -7.67
CA ASP A 226 20.81 4.93 -8.80
C ASP A 226 21.31 3.66 -9.49
N LEU A 227 21.36 3.68 -10.82
CA LEU A 227 22.18 2.73 -11.58
C LEU A 227 23.57 3.33 -11.73
N VAL A 228 24.61 2.57 -11.38
CA VAL A 228 26.00 3.00 -11.60
C VAL A 228 26.48 2.42 -12.92
N GLY A 229 26.89 3.29 -13.83
CA GLY A 229 27.44 2.89 -15.12
C GLY A 229 28.92 2.49 -15.02
N VAL A 230 29.42 1.83 -16.06
CA VAL A 230 30.84 1.42 -16.16
C VAL A 230 31.81 2.61 -16.10
N ASP A 231 31.35 3.81 -16.45
CA ASP A 231 32.10 5.05 -16.33
C ASP A 231 32.00 5.72 -14.94
N GLY A 232 31.40 5.01 -13.96
CA GLY A 232 31.18 5.48 -12.60
C GLY A 232 30.09 6.54 -12.47
N ARG A 233 29.40 6.90 -13.56
CA ARG A 233 28.31 7.89 -13.50
C ARG A 233 27.04 7.25 -12.96
N HIS A 234 26.31 8.02 -12.17
CA HIS A 234 25.03 7.61 -11.62
C HIS A 234 23.89 8.00 -12.57
N PHE A 235 22.99 7.06 -12.84
CA PHE A 235 21.71 7.33 -13.49
C PHE A 235 20.59 7.24 -12.44
N PRO A 236 20.08 8.38 -11.97
CA PRO A 236 19.17 8.43 -10.84
C PRO A 236 17.74 8.10 -11.25
N LEU A 237 17.18 7.06 -10.62
CA LEU A 237 15.85 6.56 -10.92
C LEU A 237 14.95 6.64 -9.69
N ARG A 238 13.65 6.68 -9.96
CA ARG A 238 12.57 6.59 -8.98
C ARG A 238 11.56 5.57 -9.46
N MET A 239 11.26 4.59 -8.64
CA MET A 239 10.19 3.64 -8.87
C MET A 239 9.02 3.94 -7.95
N ILE A 240 7.81 3.96 -8.50
CA ILE A 240 6.56 3.93 -7.73
C ILE A 240 5.99 2.53 -7.91
N LEU A 241 5.88 1.77 -6.82
CA LEU A 241 5.30 0.44 -6.79
C LEU A 241 3.97 0.50 -6.05
N THR A 242 2.92 -0.06 -6.64
CA THR A 242 1.61 -0.18 -6.03
C THR A 242 1.16 -1.63 -6.01
N GLY A 243 0.51 -2.04 -4.94
CA GLY A 243 -0.01 -3.39 -4.79
C GLY A 243 -1.35 -3.37 -4.06
N ARG A 244 -2.14 -4.42 -4.26
CA ARG A 244 -3.38 -4.63 -3.49
C ARG A 244 -3.11 -5.62 -2.37
N SER A 245 -3.66 -5.33 -1.20
CA SER A 245 -3.51 -6.17 0.01
C SER A 245 -4.35 -7.44 0.01
N PHE A 246 -5.35 -7.57 -0.88
CA PHE A 246 -6.33 -8.65 -0.83
C PHE A 246 -6.41 -9.45 -2.12
N GLN A 247 -6.09 -10.76 -2.01
CA GLN A 247 -6.43 -11.92 -2.88
C GLN A 247 -6.11 -11.84 -4.38
N LEU A 248 -5.77 -10.65 -4.86
CA LEU A 248 -5.33 -10.37 -6.21
C LEU A 248 -3.90 -9.92 -6.03
N ASP A 249 -2.93 -10.78 -6.30
CA ASP A 249 -1.48 -10.45 -6.33
C ASP A 249 -1.14 -9.50 -7.48
N ALA A 250 -2.10 -8.64 -7.87
CA ALA A 250 -1.93 -7.64 -8.87
C ALA A 250 -1.13 -6.48 -8.30
N TRP A 251 -0.07 -6.12 -9.02
CA TRP A 251 0.82 -5.03 -8.69
C TRP A 251 1.16 -4.24 -9.95
N TYR A 252 1.53 -2.99 -9.75
CA TYR A 252 1.87 -2.06 -10.81
C TYR A 252 3.07 -1.23 -10.40
N ALA A 253 4.06 -1.11 -11.28
CA ALA A 253 5.26 -0.33 -11.06
C ALA A 253 5.50 0.66 -12.20
N GLU A 254 5.89 1.88 -11.86
CA GLU A 254 6.41 2.87 -12.81
C GLU A 254 7.84 3.23 -12.42
N VAL A 255 8.75 3.25 -13.39
CA VAL A 255 10.13 3.71 -13.21
C VAL A 255 10.32 4.98 -14.01
N SER A 256 10.77 6.03 -13.36
CA SER A 256 11.03 7.34 -13.96
C SER A 256 12.45 7.82 -13.67
N ASP A 257 12.99 8.62 -14.56
CA ASP A 257 14.20 9.40 -14.34
C ASP A 257 13.94 10.44 -13.24
N ARG A 258 14.67 10.36 -12.14
CA ARG A 258 14.44 11.22 -10.98
C ARG A 258 14.82 12.68 -11.25
N GLN A 259 15.71 12.95 -12.20
CA GLN A 259 16.14 14.32 -12.54
C GLN A 259 15.20 15.01 -13.52
N THR A 260 14.72 14.28 -14.53
CA THR A 260 13.87 14.87 -15.58
C THR A 260 12.38 14.65 -15.35
N GLY A 261 12.02 13.66 -14.52
CA GLY A 261 10.65 13.19 -14.35
C GLY A 261 10.14 12.32 -15.51
N SER A 262 11.00 11.99 -16.49
CA SER A 262 10.61 11.21 -17.66
C SER A 262 10.29 9.77 -17.28
N LEU A 263 9.13 9.26 -17.73
CA LEU A 263 8.75 7.87 -17.53
C LEU A 263 9.59 6.96 -18.42
N ILE A 264 10.29 6.00 -17.81
CA ILE A 264 11.20 5.07 -18.51
C ILE A 264 10.51 3.75 -18.77
N ALA A 265 9.83 3.19 -17.77
CA ALA A 265 9.21 1.88 -17.88
C ALA A 265 7.97 1.73 -17.00
N ARG A 266 7.09 0.82 -17.40
CA ARG A 266 5.95 0.34 -16.62
C ARG A 266 6.02 -1.17 -16.51
N ALA A 267 5.66 -1.70 -15.36
CA ALA A 267 5.46 -3.13 -15.17
C ALA A 267 4.12 -3.40 -14.51
N VAL A 268 3.40 -4.39 -15.00
CA VAL A 268 2.13 -4.84 -14.45
C VAL A 268 2.22 -6.32 -14.16
N GLY A 269 2.01 -6.72 -12.92
CA GLY A 269 1.68 -8.10 -12.58
C GLY A 269 0.17 -8.24 -12.63
N GLU A 270 -0.36 -8.91 -13.65
CA GLU A 270 -1.77 -9.26 -13.69
C GLU A 270 -1.96 -10.68 -13.13
N ASN A 271 -2.58 -10.80 -11.95
CA ASN A 271 -3.27 -12.05 -11.63
C ASN A 271 -4.56 -12.06 -12.44
N ALA A 272 -4.51 -12.67 -13.63
CA ALA A 272 -5.72 -12.90 -14.41
C ALA A 272 -6.76 -13.57 -13.50
N HIS A 273 -8.00 -13.08 -13.56
CA HIS A 273 -9.13 -13.76 -12.96
C HIS A 273 -9.14 -15.20 -13.48
N ARG A 274 -8.64 -16.12 -12.65
CA ARG A 274 -8.36 -17.51 -13.00
C ARG A 274 -9.59 -18.13 -13.64
N THR A 275 -9.58 -18.27 -14.96
CA THR A 275 -10.15 -19.50 -15.51
C THR A 275 -9.16 -20.60 -15.13
N PRO A 276 -9.62 -21.80 -14.73
CA PRO A 276 -8.73 -22.91 -14.35
C PRO A 276 -7.68 -23.30 -15.40
N ASP A 277 -7.83 -22.84 -16.64
CA ASP A 277 -6.93 -23.13 -17.76
C ASP A 277 -5.90 -22.02 -18.06
N ASP A 278 -6.06 -20.80 -17.55
CA ASP A 278 -5.06 -19.72 -17.72
C ASP A 278 -3.96 -19.84 -16.65
N ARG A 279 -2.87 -20.52 -17.00
CA ARG A 279 -1.74 -20.81 -16.09
C ARG A 279 -0.60 -19.79 -16.11
N ASP A 280 -0.73 -18.72 -16.88
CA ASP A 280 0.39 -17.81 -17.06
C ASP A 280 0.18 -16.55 -16.22
N ASP A 281 0.66 -16.59 -14.97
CA ASP A 281 0.95 -15.38 -14.20
C ASP A 281 2.02 -14.61 -14.99
N GLN A 282 1.62 -13.58 -15.74
CA GLN A 282 2.55 -12.81 -16.58
C GLN A 282 2.81 -11.43 -15.99
N THR A 283 4.10 -11.15 -15.77
CA THR A 283 4.55 -9.76 -15.64
C THR A 283 4.67 -9.15 -17.02
N ARG A 284 3.93 -8.08 -17.27
CA ARG A 284 3.99 -7.30 -18.52
C ARG A 284 4.89 -6.08 -18.29
N LEU A 285 6.05 -6.07 -18.92
CA LEU A 285 6.99 -4.94 -18.91
C LEU A 285 6.85 -4.13 -20.21
N GLU A 286 6.68 -2.83 -20.09
CA GLU A 286 6.66 -1.86 -21.17
C GLU A 286 7.80 -0.85 -20.96
N ILE A 287 8.74 -0.78 -21.90
CA ILE A 287 9.76 0.27 -21.94
C ILE A 287 9.19 1.43 -22.74
N VAL A 288 9.02 2.58 -22.09
CA VAL A 288 8.39 3.78 -22.66
C VAL A 288 9.42 4.68 -23.34
N ASP A 289 10.59 4.85 -22.72
CA ASP A 289 11.65 5.71 -23.24
C ASP A 289 13.03 5.02 -23.16
N ALA A 290 13.32 4.21 -24.19
CA ALA A 290 14.60 3.52 -24.31
C ALA A 290 15.76 4.48 -24.60
N ASN A 291 15.49 5.59 -25.29
CA ASN A 291 16.52 6.55 -25.70
C ASN A 291 17.18 7.20 -24.48
N VAL A 292 16.39 7.56 -23.46
CA VAL A 292 16.92 8.12 -22.21
C VAL A 292 17.90 7.16 -21.53
N ILE A 293 17.64 5.84 -21.58
CA ILE A 293 18.56 4.83 -21.03
C ILE A 293 19.85 4.78 -21.86
N GLU A 294 19.75 4.68 -23.18
CA GLU A 294 20.91 4.57 -24.08
C GLU A 294 21.83 5.80 -24.02
N GLU A 295 21.26 6.99 -23.88
CA GLU A 295 22.02 8.25 -23.81
C GLU A 295 22.73 8.45 -22.47
N ARG A 296 22.12 7.98 -21.37
CA ARG A 296 22.53 8.37 -20.01
C ARG A 296 23.18 7.25 -19.20
N TYR A 297 22.90 6.00 -19.52
CA TYR A 297 23.39 4.84 -18.79
C TYR A 297 24.31 3.98 -19.64
N LYS A 298 25.54 3.77 -19.15
CA LYS A 298 26.50 2.84 -19.76
C LYS A 298 26.55 1.56 -18.95
N PRO A 299 25.92 0.47 -19.42
CA PRO A 299 25.88 -0.78 -18.66
C PRO A 299 27.28 -1.34 -18.44
N HIS A 300 27.44 -2.05 -17.33
CA HIS A 300 28.59 -2.94 -17.15
C HIS A 300 28.46 -4.12 -18.12
N GLY A 301 29.56 -4.51 -18.76
CA GLY A 301 29.61 -5.36 -19.97
C GLY A 301 28.44 -6.34 -20.18
N ASP A 302 28.21 -7.26 -19.25
CA ASP A 302 27.23 -8.34 -19.40
C ASP A 302 25.83 -8.02 -18.86
N VAL A 303 25.57 -6.79 -18.41
CA VAL A 303 24.25 -6.36 -17.92
C VAL A 303 23.35 -6.06 -19.13
N PRO A 304 22.32 -6.87 -19.39
CA PRO A 304 21.40 -6.61 -20.49
C PRO A 304 20.61 -5.35 -20.18
N THR A 305 20.69 -4.33 -21.04
CA THR A 305 19.88 -3.10 -20.91
C THR A 305 18.50 -3.22 -21.51
N MET A 306 18.33 -4.12 -22.48
CA MET A 306 17.06 -4.43 -23.10
C MET A 306 16.87 -5.95 -23.14
N LEU A 307 15.78 -6.41 -22.55
CA LEU A 307 15.36 -7.80 -22.69
C LEU A 307 14.29 -7.83 -23.80
N PRO A 308 14.49 -8.56 -24.92
CA PRO A 308 13.65 -8.44 -26.11
C PRO A 308 12.16 -8.79 -25.90
N ARG A 309 11.85 -9.49 -24.81
CA ARG A 309 10.55 -9.64 -24.16
C ARG A 309 10.78 -10.64 -23.04
N VAL A 310 10.46 -10.30 -21.80
CA VAL A 310 10.48 -11.29 -20.72
C VAL A 310 9.05 -11.55 -20.29
N THR A 311 8.55 -12.73 -20.62
CA THR A 311 7.42 -13.33 -19.92
C THR A 311 8.01 -14.15 -18.78
N THR A 312 7.95 -13.61 -17.56
CA THR A 312 8.22 -14.40 -16.36
C THR A 312 6.93 -15.14 -16.02
N SER A 313 6.92 -16.46 -16.15
CA SER A 313 5.83 -17.30 -15.65
C SER A 313 6.21 -17.74 -14.23
N SER A 314 5.42 -17.33 -13.24
CA SER A 314 5.52 -17.87 -11.89
C SER A 314 4.81 -19.24 -11.87
N TYR A 315 5.57 -20.34 -11.91
CA TYR A 315 4.97 -21.67 -11.81
C TYR A 315 4.59 -21.94 -10.36
N TYR A 316 3.35 -21.61 -9.97
CA TYR A 316 2.78 -22.06 -8.69
C TYR A 316 2.55 -23.57 -8.73
N GLY A 317 3.61 -24.33 -8.48
CA GLY A 317 3.55 -25.76 -8.22
C GLY A 317 2.88 -26.05 -6.88
N PHE A 318 1.56 -25.95 -6.80
CA PHE A 318 0.81 -26.75 -5.82
C PHE A 318 1.11 -28.22 -6.12
N ARG A 319 1.67 -28.94 -5.15
CA ARG A 319 1.96 -30.39 -5.20
C ARG A 319 0.84 -31.19 -5.88
N ARG A 320 0.97 -31.43 -7.18
CA ARG A 320 0.42 -32.61 -7.86
C ARG A 320 1.44 -33.06 -8.89
N CYS A 321 2.12 -34.15 -8.56
CA CYS A 321 3.00 -34.89 -9.46
C CYS A 321 2.23 -35.26 -10.73
N TYR A 322 2.52 -34.59 -11.84
CA TYR A 322 2.23 -35.14 -13.16
C TYR A 322 3.52 -35.25 -13.94
N LYS A 323 3.65 -36.41 -14.58
CA LYS A 323 4.82 -36.89 -15.31
C LYS A 323 5.23 -35.90 -16.42
N HIS A 324 6.54 -35.73 -16.54
CA HIS A 324 7.25 -35.08 -17.64
C HIS A 324 6.60 -35.32 -19.00
N ARG A 325 6.35 -34.23 -19.72
CA ARG A 325 6.21 -34.22 -21.18
C ARG A 325 7.31 -33.33 -21.73
N GLU A 326 7.95 -33.80 -22.79
CA GLU A 326 9.04 -33.14 -23.51
C GLU A 326 8.59 -31.77 -24.04
N LEU A 327 9.40 -30.74 -23.81
CA LEU A 327 9.17 -29.37 -24.27
C LEU A 327 9.88 -29.14 -25.61
N ASP A 328 9.18 -28.43 -26.49
CA ASP A 328 9.53 -28.07 -27.87
C ASP A 328 10.62 -26.98 -27.92
N GLU A 329 11.52 -27.02 -28.91
CA GLU A 329 12.77 -26.24 -28.96
C GLU A 329 12.62 -24.75 -29.37
N ASP A 330 11.41 -24.23 -29.55
CA ASP A 330 11.15 -22.82 -29.95
C ASP A 330 10.81 -21.90 -28.75
N GLU A 331 11.39 -22.15 -27.58
CA GLU A 331 11.00 -21.48 -26.34
C GLU A 331 11.64 -20.08 -26.21
N HIS A 332 10.78 -19.04 -26.22
CA HIS A 332 11.11 -17.69 -25.76
C HIS A 332 11.92 -17.71 -24.47
N VAL A 333 12.92 -16.82 -24.33
CA VAL A 333 13.76 -16.70 -23.13
C VAL A 333 12.88 -16.45 -21.90
N ARG A 334 12.57 -17.53 -21.17
CA ARG A 334 11.93 -17.48 -19.85
C ARG A 334 13.02 -17.29 -18.82
N LEU A 335 13.08 -16.10 -18.23
CA LEU A 335 13.87 -15.89 -17.03
C LEU A 335 13.12 -16.54 -15.86
N TYR A 336 13.57 -17.72 -15.47
CA TYR A 336 13.17 -18.33 -14.20
C TYR A 336 13.87 -17.57 -13.09
N PHE A 337 13.13 -16.72 -12.38
CA PHE A 337 13.56 -16.27 -11.06
C PHE A 337 13.34 -17.43 -10.11
N GLU A 338 14.40 -18.22 -9.88
CA GLU A 338 14.42 -19.27 -8.89
C GLU A 338 14.24 -18.62 -7.51
N GLU A 339 13.02 -18.70 -6.98
CA GLU A 339 12.62 -18.32 -5.62
C GLU A 339 12.91 -16.88 -5.16
N CYS A 340 12.18 -15.90 -5.69
CA CYS A 340 11.79 -14.72 -4.89
C CYS A 340 10.40 -14.96 -4.28
N ARG A 341 10.30 -15.90 -3.33
CA ARG A 341 9.20 -15.88 -2.35
C ARG A 341 9.55 -14.86 -1.27
N SER A 342 9.32 -13.60 -1.60
CA SER A 342 8.99 -12.61 -0.59
C SER A 342 7.62 -12.10 -0.95
N GLU A 343 6.70 -12.13 0.01
CA GLU A 343 5.61 -11.17 0.07
C GLU A 343 6.23 -9.82 -0.32
N GLY A 344 5.93 -9.32 -1.54
CA GLY A 344 6.73 -8.30 -2.24
C GLY A 344 6.68 -6.91 -1.63
N ILE A 345 6.35 -6.82 -0.35
CA ILE A 345 6.24 -5.61 0.43
C ILE A 345 7.35 -5.63 1.46
N ILE A 346 8.39 -4.84 1.22
CA ILE A 346 9.44 -4.58 2.20
C ILE A 346 8.81 -3.77 3.35
N PHE A 347 8.45 -4.43 4.44
CA PHE A 347 8.09 -3.76 5.69
C PHE A 347 9.37 -3.49 6.49
N SER A 348 9.75 -2.23 6.65
CA SER A 348 10.85 -1.85 7.52
C SER A 348 10.36 -0.98 8.68
N ASN A 349 10.45 -1.49 9.91
CA ASN A 349 10.27 -0.70 11.13
C ASN A 349 11.61 -0.02 11.47
N ILE A 350 11.89 1.16 10.90
CA ILE A 350 13.16 1.88 11.10
C ILE A 350 12.87 3.34 11.53
N GLY A 351 13.58 3.83 12.55
CA GLY A 351 13.52 5.22 13.05
C GLY A 351 14.59 6.15 12.44
N ASN A 352 14.38 7.47 12.52
CA ASN A 352 15.10 8.51 11.74
C ASN A 352 16.50 8.94 12.27
N GLU A 353 16.87 8.67 13.54
CA GLU A 353 18.02 9.33 14.19
C GLU A 353 19.41 8.79 13.79
N GLU A 354 19.53 7.56 13.28
CA GLU A 354 20.83 6.91 13.08
C GLU A 354 21.42 7.04 11.66
N MET A 355 20.63 7.52 10.70
CA MET A 355 21.04 7.75 9.30
C MET A 355 22.14 8.82 9.14
N LYS A 356 22.26 9.75 10.09
CA LYS A 356 23.28 10.83 10.05
C LYS A 356 24.71 10.30 10.27
N SER A 357 24.88 9.18 10.96
CA SER A 357 26.20 8.63 11.33
C SER A 357 27.02 8.15 10.12
N LEU A 358 26.36 7.64 9.07
CA LEU A 358 27.05 7.14 7.88
C LEU A 358 27.62 8.25 6.97
N TYR A 359 27.17 9.49 7.14
CA TYR A 359 27.65 10.63 6.36
C TYR A 359 29.12 10.96 6.68
N HIS A 360 29.56 10.75 7.92
CA HIS A 360 30.94 10.97 8.33
C HIS A 360 31.94 9.96 7.73
N LEU A 361 31.48 8.79 7.27
CA LEU A 361 32.36 7.81 6.61
C LEU A 361 32.69 8.18 5.16
N ARG A 362 31.87 9.04 4.52
CA ARG A 362 32.11 9.50 3.14
C ARG A 362 33.26 10.52 3.07
N GLU A 363 33.43 11.35 4.10
CA GLU A 363 34.55 12.30 4.17
C GLU A 363 35.89 11.66 4.55
N VAL A 364 35.85 10.54 5.28
CA VAL A 364 37.08 9.84 5.72
C VAL A 364 37.67 8.96 4.61
N GLN A 365 36.87 8.50 3.65
CA GLN A 365 37.33 7.66 2.52
C GLN A 365 37.68 8.46 1.25
N GLY A 366 37.50 9.79 1.28
CA GLY A 366 37.88 10.72 0.21
C GLY A 366 39.19 11.48 0.44
N ARG A 367 40.07 10.98 1.33
CA ARG A 367 41.43 11.48 1.53
C ARG A 367 42.47 10.41 1.23
#